data_AF-A0A497MIN4-F1
#
_entry.id   AF-A0A497MIN4-F1
#
_cell.length_a   1.000
_cell.length_b   1.000
_cell.length_c   1.000
_cell.angle_alpha   90.00
_cell.angle_beta   90.00
_cell.angle_gamma   90.00
#
_symmetry.space_group_name_H-M   'P 1'
#
loop_
_entity.id
_entity.type
_entity.pdbx_description
1 polymer ?
#
loop_
_entity_poly.entity_id
_entity_poly.type
_entity_poly.pdbx_seq_one_letter_code
_entity_poly.pdbx_strand_id
1 'polypeptide(L)'
;MLSEEKLRVYVDDELKLEVHRNQLHKYLRKSCKNCNDFTNRLADISLGGVGSTEKWTTVLVRTKRGKKTFDDAVKEGYIKVKPLPTEGLEKIKELARLKFQRGVVD
;
A
#
# COMPACT_ATOMS: atom_id res chain seq x y z
N MET A 1 1.95 -10.66 -11.12
CA MET A 1 1.55 -9.89 -9.92
C MET A 1 2.28 -10.49 -8.72
N LEU A 2 3.18 -9.74 -8.09
CA LEU A 2 3.92 -10.23 -6.91
C LEU A 2 2.92 -10.46 -5.78
N SER A 3 2.83 -11.69 -5.26
CA SER A 3 1.85 -11.99 -4.22
C SER A 3 2.14 -11.20 -2.93
N GLU A 4 1.15 -10.48 -2.42
CA GLU A 4 1.18 -9.66 -1.17
C GLU A 4 1.23 -10.51 0.11
N GLU A 5 1.35 -11.83 -0.06
CA GLU A 5 1.29 -12.82 1.00
C GLU A 5 2.67 -13.35 1.39
N LYS A 6 3.73 -12.91 0.70
CA LYS A 6 5.08 -13.41 0.92
C LYS A 6 6.08 -12.27 1.09
N LEU A 7 6.94 -12.41 2.09
CA LEU A 7 8.18 -11.64 2.17
C LEU A 7 9.16 -12.25 1.18
N ARG A 8 9.70 -11.43 0.27
CA ARG A 8 10.75 -11.82 -0.67
C ARG A 8 12.00 -11.02 -0.40
N VAL A 9 13.16 -11.69 -0.44
CA VAL A 9 14.48 -11.06 -0.31
C VAL A 9 15.26 -11.34 -1.57
N TYR A 10 15.74 -10.28 -2.20
CA TYR A 10 16.56 -10.33 -3.40
C TYR A 10 17.97 -9.86 -3.06
N VAL A 11 18.99 -10.54 -3.59
CA VAL A 11 20.40 -10.15 -3.51
C VAL A 11 20.95 -10.24 -4.93
N ASP A 12 21.48 -9.12 -5.44
CA ASP A 12 21.93 -9.00 -6.83
C ASP A 12 20.86 -9.45 -7.85
N ASP A 13 19.63 -8.98 -7.64
CA ASP A 13 18.42 -9.33 -8.41
C ASP A 13 18.00 -10.81 -8.36
N GLU A 14 18.73 -11.66 -7.65
CA GLU A 14 18.37 -13.05 -7.43
C GLU A 14 17.49 -13.23 -6.19
N LEU A 15 16.37 -13.93 -6.34
CA LEU A 15 15.50 -14.29 -5.22
C LEU A 15 16.24 -15.27 -4.29
N LYS A 16 16.59 -14.82 -3.07
CA LYS A 16 17.29 -15.65 -2.07
C LYS A 16 16.36 -16.23 -1.02
N LEU A 17 15.24 -15.57 -0.76
CA LEU A 17 14.30 -16.01 0.27
C LEU A 17 12.88 -15.67 -0.13
N GLU A 18 11.96 -16.63 0.08
CA GLU A 18 10.53 -16.40 0.01
C GLU A 18 9.84 -17.04 1.23
N VAL A 19 9.22 -16.22 2.09
CA VAL A 19 8.55 -16.67 3.31
C VAL A 19 7.10 -16.23 3.31
N HIS A 20 6.19 -17.15 3.62
CA HIS A 20 4.78 -16.82 3.76
C HIS A 20 4.52 -15.91 4.97
N ARG A 21 3.69 -14.87 4.79
CA ARG A 21 3.42 -13.81 5.78
C ARG A 21 2.99 -14.36 7.14
N ASN A 22 2.20 -15.43 7.19
CA ASN A 22 1.73 -16.01 8.45
C ASN A 22 2.88 -16.47 9.36
N GLN A 23 4.02 -16.90 8.79
CA GLN A 23 5.20 -17.30 9.56
C GLN A 23 5.88 -16.10 10.25
N LEU A 24 5.61 -14.89 9.77
CA LEU A 24 6.22 -13.64 10.26
C LEU A 24 5.44 -13.01 11.43
N HIS A 25 4.23 -13.47 11.71
CA HIS A 25 3.34 -12.85 12.70
C HIS A 25 3.96 -12.76 14.10
N LYS A 26 4.78 -13.74 14.50
CA LYS A 26 5.49 -13.73 15.79
C LYS A 26 6.51 -12.60 15.92
N TYR A 27 6.98 -12.03 14.81
CA TYR A 27 7.97 -10.95 14.79
C TYR A 27 7.33 -9.55 14.69
N LEU A 28 6.00 -9.45 14.62
CA LEU A 28 5.31 -8.15 14.56
C LEU A 28 5.44 -7.39 15.89
N ARG A 29 5.78 -6.09 15.80
CA ARG A 29 5.72 -5.19 16.95
C ARG A 29 4.31 -5.16 17.54
N LYS A 30 4.20 -5.16 18.87
CA LYS A 30 2.91 -5.16 19.58
C LYS A 30 2.04 -3.96 19.17
N SER A 31 2.64 -2.77 19.05
CA SER A 31 1.92 -1.55 18.64
C SER A 31 1.27 -1.66 17.26
N CYS A 32 1.89 -2.39 16.32
CA CYS A 32 1.33 -2.61 15.00
C CYS A 32 0.03 -3.42 15.05
N LYS A 33 -0.23 -4.19 16.11
CA LYS A 33 -1.48 -4.95 16.27
C LYS A 33 -2.67 -4.03 16.54
N ASN A 34 -2.46 -2.90 17.21
CA ASN A 34 -3.52 -1.97 17.60
C ASN A 34 -3.71 -0.81 16.59
N CYS A 35 -2.80 -0.66 15.63
CA CYS A 35 -2.99 0.31 14.55
C CYS A 35 -4.14 -0.13 13.65
N ASN A 36 -5.11 0.75 13.43
CA ASN A 36 -6.30 0.51 12.59
C ASN A 36 -6.25 1.25 11.24
N ASP A 37 -5.11 1.88 10.90
CA ASP A 37 -4.91 2.56 9.63
C ASP A 37 -4.05 1.72 8.68
N PHE A 38 -4.57 1.46 7.49
CA PHE A 38 -3.88 0.76 6.40
C PHE A 38 -3.39 1.71 5.30
N THR A 39 -4.11 2.80 5.07
CA THR A 39 -3.95 3.63 3.86
C THR A 39 -3.37 5.01 4.15
N ASN A 40 -2.88 5.23 5.37
CA ASN A 40 -2.35 6.52 5.82
C ASN A 40 -3.40 7.63 5.62
N ARG A 41 -4.57 7.47 6.23
CA ARG A 41 -5.80 8.21 5.89
C ARG A 41 -5.75 9.70 6.17
N LEU A 42 -4.79 10.14 6.98
CA LEU A 42 -4.63 11.53 7.40
C LEU A 42 -3.62 12.33 6.56
N ALA A 43 -2.96 11.68 5.59
CA ALA A 43 -2.02 12.36 4.70
C ALA A 43 -2.73 13.21 3.63
N ASP A 44 -2.01 14.15 3.03
CA ASP A 44 -2.48 14.84 1.83
C ASP A 44 -2.53 13.90 0.61
N ILE A 45 -1.51 13.04 0.51
CA ILE A 45 -1.31 12.04 -0.53
C ILE A 45 -0.79 10.76 0.14
N SER A 46 -1.40 9.62 -0.16
CA SER A 46 -0.95 8.30 0.30
C SER A 46 -0.48 7.46 -0.88
N LEU A 47 0.62 6.72 -0.71
CA LEU A 47 1.28 5.92 -1.75
C LEU A 47 1.43 4.46 -1.30
N GLY A 48 1.25 3.50 -2.20
CA GLY A 48 1.48 2.08 -1.90
C GLY A 48 1.42 1.18 -3.14
N GLY A 49 1.96 -0.04 -3.05
CA GLY A 49 1.98 -0.97 -4.19
C GLY A 49 0.66 -1.72 -4.43
N VAL A 50 -0.14 -1.91 -3.38
CA VAL A 50 -1.40 -2.68 -3.42
C VAL A 50 -2.38 -2.07 -4.42
N GLY A 51 -3.02 -2.92 -5.22
CA GLY A 51 -4.01 -2.52 -6.22
C GLY A 51 -3.42 -1.99 -7.54
N SER A 52 -2.10 -1.77 -7.60
CA SER A 52 -1.39 -1.41 -8.83
C SER A 52 -0.72 -2.61 -9.48
N THR A 53 -0.50 -2.50 -10.79
CA THR A 53 0.35 -3.44 -11.53
C THR A 53 1.82 -3.29 -11.12
N GLU A 54 2.65 -4.27 -11.45
CA GLU A 54 4.10 -4.19 -11.20
C GLU A 54 4.72 -2.91 -11.79
N LYS A 55 5.69 -2.34 -11.08
CA LYS A 55 6.35 -1.06 -11.40
C LYS A 55 5.44 0.18 -11.37
N TRP A 56 4.22 0.05 -10.84
CA TRP A 56 3.32 1.17 -10.58
C TRP A 56 3.06 1.34 -9.09
N THR A 57 2.69 2.55 -8.69
CA THR A 57 2.30 2.89 -7.33
C THR A 57 0.85 3.38 -7.34
N THR A 58 0.04 2.84 -6.44
CA THR A 58 -1.31 3.35 -6.18
C THR A 58 -1.19 4.65 -5.39
N VAL A 59 -1.88 5.68 -5.88
CA VAL A 59 -1.91 7.01 -5.27
C VAL A 59 -3.33 7.34 -4.83
N LEU A 60 -3.51 7.65 -3.54
CA LEU A 60 -4.75 8.17 -2.98
C LEU A 60 -4.56 9.63 -2.62
N VAL A 61 -5.15 10.53 -3.40
CA VAL A 61 -5.13 11.98 -3.17
C VAL A 61 -6.32 12.36 -2.29
N ARG A 62 -6.09 13.07 -1.18
CA ARG A 62 -7.10 13.28 -0.13
C ARG A 62 -7.48 14.73 0.07
N THR A 63 -6.50 15.62 0.14
CA THR A 63 -6.73 17.03 0.46
C THR A 63 -6.58 17.91 -0.77
N LYS A 64 -7.10 19.15 -0.68
CA LYS A 64 -6.92 20.16 -1.74
C LYS A 64 -5.43 20.45 -2.00
N ARG A 65 -4.63 20.51 -0.94
CA ARG A 65 -3.17 20.70 -1.03
C ARG A 65 -2.52 19.52 -1.77
N GLY A 66 -2.84 18.29 -1.37
CA GLY A 66 -2.36 17.08 -2.04
C GLY A 66 -2.73 17.02 -3.51
N LYS A 67 -3.98 17.39 -3.84
CA LYS A 67 -4.44 17.44 -5.23
C LYS A 67 -3.64 18.43 -6.07
N LYS A 68 -3.44 19.65 -5.56
CA LYS A 68 -2.63 20.65 -6.26
C LYS A 68 -1.22 20.12 -6.55
N THR A 69 -0.53 19.61 -5.52
CA THR A 69 0.83 19.08 -5.67
C THR A 69 0.89 17.92 -6.66
N PHE A 70 -0.08 16.99 -6.61
CA PHE A 70 -0.14 15.85 -7.52
C PHE A 70 -0.37 16.29 -8.97
N ASP A 71 -1.35 17.17 -9.20
CA ASP A 71 -1.68 17.68 -10.53
C ASP A 71 -0.51 18.48 -11.13
N ASP A 72 0.18 19.29 -10.32
CA ASP A 72 1.39 20.01 -10.75
C ASP A 72 2.49 19.03 -11.17
N ALA A 73 2.72 17.95 -10.40
CA ALA A 73 3.72 16.93 -10.76
C ALA A 73 3.38 16.17 -12.05
N VAL A 74 2.09 15.94 -12.32
CA VAL A 74 1.63 15.37 -13.60
C VAL A 74 1.87 16.36 -14.74
N LYS A 75 1.50 17.62 -14.55
CA LYS A 75 1.61 18.69 -15.55
C LYS A 75 3.06 18.94 -15.95
N GLU A 76 3.98 18.99 -14.98
CA GLU A 76 5.42 19.20 -15.21
C GLU A 76 6.13 17.93 -15.73
N GLY A 77 5.41 16.81 -15.89
CA GLY A 77 5.93 15.59 -16.49
C GLY A 77 6.82 14.76 -15.57
N TYR A 78 6.85 15.04 -14.26
CA TYR A 78 7.62 14.26 -13.28
C TYR A 78 7.06 12.85 -13.09
N ILE A 79 5.75 12.67 -13.24
CA ILE A 79 5.08 11.38 -13.07
C ILE A 79 4.11 11.08 -14.21
N LYS A 80 4.00 9.80 -14.55
CA LYS A 80 2.98 9.28 -15.45
C LYS A 80 1.83 8.71 -14.63
N VAL A 81 0.59 8.92 -15.09
CA VAL A 81 -0.61 8.49 -14.38
C VAL A 81 -1.52 7.67 -15.29
N LYS A 82 -2.21 6.72 -14.68
CA LYS A 82 -3.30 5.96 -15.30
C LYS A 82 -4.39 5.71 -14.26
N PRO A 83 -5.66 5.55 -14.67
CA PRO A 83 -6.73 5.22 -13.73
C PRO A 83 -6.43 3.93 -12.96
N LEU A 84 -6.76 3.91 -11.67
CA LEU A 84 -6.70 2.70 -10.85
C LEU A 84 -7.87 1.78 -11.26
N PRO A 85 -7.62 0.51 -11.61
CA PRO A 85 -8.69 -0.45 -11.90
C PRO A 85 -9.60 -0.66 -10.69
N THR A 86 -10.88 -0.95 -10.94
CA THR A 86 -11.89 -1.19 -9.90
C THR A 86 -11.46 -2.32 -8.96
N GLU A 87 -10.92 -3.40 -9.51
CA GLU A 87 -10.42 -4.56 -8.75
C GLU A 87 -9.30 -4.16 -7.78
N GLY A 88 -8.43 -3.24 -8.23
CA GLY A 88 -7.37 -2.69 -7.40
C GLY A 88 -7.91 -1.87 -6.23
N LEU A 89 -8.92 -1.05 -6.49
CA LEU A 89 -9.60 -0.28 -5.44
C LEU A 89 -10.32 -1.18 -4.44
N GLU A 90 -11.04 -2.19 -4.91
CA GLU A 90 -11.73 -3.15 -4.03
C GLU A 90 -10.73 -3.92 -3.15
N LYS A 91 -9.57 -4.29 -3.69
CA LYS A 91 -8.52 -4.94 -2.90
C LYS A 91 -8.01 -4.04 -1.77
N ILE A 92 -7.81 -2.75 -2.05
CA ILE A 92 -7.40 -1.76 -1.04
C ILE A 92 -8.45 -1.63 0.05
N LYS A 93 -9.74 -1.56 -0.32
CA LYS A 93 -10.86 -1.49 0.64
C LYS A 93 -10.92 -2.73 1.53
N GLU A 94 -10.76 -3.93 0.94
CA GLU A 94 -10.74 -5.20 1.67
C GLU A 94 -9.64 -5.20 2.75
N LEU A 95 -8.40 -4.89 2.37
CA LEU A 95 -7.27 -4.87 3.29
C LEU A 95 -7.38 -3.77 4.34
N ALA A 96 -7.90 -2.60 3.98
CA ALA A 96 -8.16 -1.52 4.91
C ALA A 96 -9.19 -1.94 5.97
N ARG A 97 -10.29 -2.59 5.56
CA ARG A 97 -11.30 -3.13 6.48
C ARG A 97 -10.69 -4.19 7.41
N LEU A 98 -9.92 -5.13 6.88
CA LEU A 98 -9.26 -6.17 7.68
C LEU A 98 -8.31 -5.58 8.72
N LYS A 99 -7.53 -4.56 8.33
CA LYS A 99 -6.62 -3.86 9.24
C LYS A 99 -7.37 -3.11 10.32
N PHE A 100 -8.47 -2.43 9.96
CA PHE A 100 -9.31 -1.71 10.91
C PHE A 100 -9.90 -2.67 11.96
N GLN A 101 -10.51 -3.76 11.51
CA GLN A 101 -11.12 -4.77 12.40
C GLN A 101 -10.12 -5.44 13.34
N ARG A 102 -8.90 -5.72 12.86
CA ARG A 102 -7.84 -6.32 13.69
C ARG A 102 -7.11 -5.31 14.59
N GLY A 103 -7.18 -4.02 14.24
CA GLY A 103 -6.57 -2.92 14.99
C GLY A 103 -7.44 -2.42 16.14
N VAL A 104 -8.76 -2.57 16.01
CA VAL A 104 -9.74 -2.27 17.04
C VAL A 104 -9.99 -3.57 17.82
N VAL A 105 -9.04 -3.94 18.66
CA VAL A 105 -9.25 -4.98 19.68
C VAL A 105 -9.06 -4.26 21.00
N ASP A 106 -10.18 -4.02 21.69
CA ASP A 106 -10.19 -3.59 23.09
C ASP A 106 -9.59 -4.69 23.98
#